data_AF-A0A7X1GQI7-F1
#
_entry.id   AF-A0A7X1GQI7-F1
#
_cell.length_a   1.000
_cell.length_b   1.000
_cell.length_c   1.000
_cell.angle_alpha   90.00
_cell.angle_beta   90.00
_cell.angle_gamma   90.00
#
_symmetry.space_group_name_H-M   'P 1'
#
loop_
_entity.id
_entity.type
_entity.pdbx_description
1 polymer ?
#
loop_
_entity_poly.entity_id
_entity_poly.type
_entity_poly.pdbx_seq_one_letter_code
_entity_poly.pdbx_strand_id
1 'polypeptide(L)'
;MTINLLWKPTGRLIRFVLAITGRGPIVLMCSDLNQEPLIVIQLYCVRTRIEIMFDMLKNLICGFSYHFWSKLMPRHSRRPKSNKDLKRPSENALAKVNFCWEAYERFVMLAVIALGLLQLIAAKYPNDIWNHFDTYSRTRSRQLPSERTVKYVVSADFLFCYVYR
;
A
#
# COMPACT_ATOMS: atom_id res chain seq x y z
N MET A 1 27.63 -1.45 9.56
CA MET A 1 28.75 -0.51 9.27
C MET A 1 28.20 0.65 8.45
N THR A 2 28.72 1.86 8.63
CA THR A 2 28.29 3.05 7.86
C THR A 2 29.48 3.74 7.22
N ILE A 3 29.32 4.22 5.99
CA ILE A 3 30.35 4.98 5.26
C ILE A 3 29.69 6.11 4.46
N ASN A 4 30.29 7.29 4.48
CA ASN A 4 29.82 8.43 3.68
C ASN A 4 30.63 8.46 2.37
N LEU A 5 29.95 8.37 1.23
CA LEU A 5 30.59 8.37 -0.08
C LEU A 5 29.94 9.41 -1.00
N LEU A 6 30.74 9.97 -1.91
CA LEU A 6 30.25 10.88 -2.93
C LEU A 6 29.47 10.11 -4.00
N TRP A 7 28.20 10.45 -4.20
CA TRP A 7 27.37 9.85 -5.25
C TRP A 7 27.33 10.74 -6.49
N LYS A 8 27.99 10.29 -7.58
CA LYS A 8 28.15 11.08 -8.82
C LYS A 8 26.83 11.60 -9.41
N PRO A 9 25.72 10.82 -9.48
CA PRO A 9 24.46 11.31 -10.03
C PRO A 9 23.85 12.52 -9.31
N THR A 10 24.04 12.65 -8.00
CA THR A 10 23.56 13.81 -7.23
C THR A 10 24.65 14.84 -6.94
N GLY A 11 25.93 14.49 -7.14
CA GLY A 11 27.07 15.34 -6.79
C GLY A 11 27.19 15.64 -5.29
N ARG A 12 26.54 14.83 -4.44
CA ARG A 12 26.46 15.04 -2.99
C ARG A 12 26.95 13.81 -2.23
N LEU A 13 27.41 14.03 -1.00
CA LEU A 13 27.69 12.93 -0.07
C LEU A 13 26.37 12.25 0.30
N ILE A 14 26.40 10.92 0.32
CA ILE A 14 25.31 10.06 0.77
C ILE A 14 25.88 9.10 1.80
N ARG A 15 25.12 8.81 2.85
CA ARG A 15 25.46 7.81 3.86
C ARG A 15 25.02 6.43 3.39
N PHE A 16 25.98 5.52 3.26
CA PHE A 16 25.78 4.12 2.94
C PHE A 16 25.78 3.30 4.22
N VAL A 17 24.71 2.54 4.45
CA VAL A 17 24.55 1.63 5.58
C VAL A 17 24.65 0.20 5.07
N LEU A 18 25.69 -0.50 5.53
CA LEU A 18 25.99 -1.88 5.18
C LEU A 18 25.48 -2.78 6.31
N ALA A 19 24.58 -3.71 5.96
CA ALA A 19 23.99 -4.65 6.89
C ALA A 19 24.04 -6.07 6.32
N ILE A 20 24.28 -7.05 7.19
CA ILE A 20 24.20 -8.47 6.85
C ILE A 20 22.90 -9.00 7.43
N THR A 21 22.04 -9.55 6.58
CA THR A 21 20.77 -10.15 6.98
C THR A 21 20.83 -11.67 6.80
N GLY A 22 19.84 -12.40 7.33
CA GLY A 22 19.71 -13.84 7.08
C GLY A 22 19.49 -14.20 5.60
N ARG A 23 19.20 -13.23 4.73
CA ARG A 23 19.05 -13.41 3.27
C ARG A 23 20.28 -12.94 2.47
N GLY A 24 21.34 -12.51 3.16
CA GLY A 24 22.55 -11.97 2.55
C GLY A 24 22.82 -10.50 2.89
N PRO A 25 23.94 -9.96 2.37
CA PRO A 25 24.34 -8.57 2.59
C PRO A 25 23.46 -7.60 1.79
N ILE A 26 23.12 -6.47 2.41
CA ILE A 26 22.36 -5.38 1.80
C ILE A 26 23.09 -4.05 2.00
N VAL A 27 22.86 -3.13 1.07
CA VAL A 27 23.36 -1.74 1.13
C VAL A 27 22.17 -0.80 1.07
N LEU A 28 22.01 0.03 2.09
CA LEU A 28 20.99 1.07 2.15
C LEU A 28 21.64 2.43 1.97
N MET A 29 20.96 3.35 1.29
CA MET A 29 21.45 4.70 1.04
C MET A 29 20.53 5.70 1.75
N CYS A 30 21.12 6.67 2.44
CA CYS A 30 20.40 7.73 3.14
C CYS A 30 21.01 9.09 2.79
N SER A 31 20.15 10.06 2.46
CA SER A 31 20.57 11.43 2.18
C SER A 31 21.03 12.18 3.43
N ASP A 32 20.55 11.78 4.61
CA ASP A 32 20.99 12.36 5.89
C ASP A 32 22.29 11.70 6.34
N LEU A 33 23.33 12.53 6.43
CA LEU A 33 24.69 12.13 6.78
C LEU A 33 24.88 11.87 8.27
N ASN A 34 23.88 12.09 9.11
CA ASN A 34 23.93 11.86 10.57
C ASN A 34 22.97 10.78 11.03
N GLN A 35 22.11 10.25 10.15
CA GLN A 35 21.09 9.26 10.50
C GLN A 35 21.68 7.98 11.11
N GLU A 36 21.15 7.57 12.26
CA GLU A 36 21.57 6.33 12.92
C GLU A 36 21.33 5.11 12.00
N PRO A 37 22.32 4.21 11.84
CA PRO A 37 22.18 3.04 10.97
C PRO A 37 20.99 2.14 11.33
N LEU A 38 20.67 2.03 12.63
CA LEU A 38 19.52 1.25 13.08
C LEU A 38 18.21 1.83 12.56
N ILE A 39 18.04 3.15 12.61
CA ILE A 39 16.84 3.82 12.10
C ILE A 39 16.73 3.64 10.59
N VAL A 40 17.85 3.71 9.84
CA VAL A 40 17.84 3.46 8.38
C VAL A 40 17.33 2.04 8.07
N ILE A 41 17.77 1.04 8.83
CA ILE A 41 17.29 -0.34 8.68
C ILE A 41 15.81 -0.45 9.05
N GLN A 42 15.37 0.18 10.15
CA GLN A 42 13.97 0.18 10.56
C GLN A 42 13.07 0.81 9.49
N LEU A 43 13.46 1.95 8.92
CA LEU A 43 12.75 2.60 7.82
C LEU A 43 12.69 1.71 6.59
N TYR A 44 13.80 1.01 6.27
CA TYR A 44 13.79 0.02 5.20
C TYR A 44 12.80 -1.12 5.46
N CYS A 45 12.67 -1.59 6.71
CA CYS A 45 11.69 -2.60 7.07
C CYS A 45 10.22 -2.11 6.95
N VAL A 46 9.96 -0.80 7.05
CA VAL A 46 8.62 -0.24 6.82
C VAL A 46 8.17 -0.46 5.37
N ARG A 47 9.09 -0.55 4.40
CA ARG A 47 8.80 -0.86 3.00
C ARG A 47 7.92 -2.11 2.85
N THR A 48 8.25 -3.18 3.58
CA THR A 48 7.46 -4.42 3.53
C THR A 48 6.06 -4.24 4.09
N ARG A 49 5.84 -3.34 5.06
CA ARG A 49 4.48 -3.01 5.53
C ARG A 49 3.65 -2.37 4.42
N ILE A 50 4.26 -1.48 3.65
CA ILE A 50 3.60 -0.82 2.51
C ILE A 50 3.25 -1.86 1.44
N GLU A 51 4.16 -2.79 1.13
CA GLU A 51 3.89 -3.89 0.18
C GLU A 51 2.71 -4.76 0.64
N ILE A 52 2.67 -5.13 1.92
CA ILE A 52 1.55 -5.89 2.50
C ILE A 52 0.24 -5.09 2.43
N MET A 53 0.28 -3.79 2.74
CA MET A 53 -0.90 -2.92 2.62
C MET A 53 -1.43 -2.88 1.18
N PHE A 54 -0.55 -2.76 0.19
CA PHE A 54 -0.94 -2.81 -1.22
C PHE A 54 -1.49 -4.18 -1.62
N ASP A 55 -0.94 -5.28 -1.10
CA ASP A 55 -1.46 -6.62 -1.31
C ASP A 55 -2.89 -6.75 -0.77
N MET A 56 -3.16 -6.23 0.44
CA MET A 56 -4.51 -6.21 1.01
C MET A 56 -5.47 -5.34 0.19
N LEU A 57 -5.04 -4.13 -0.21
CA LEU A 57 -5.87 -3.27 -1.06
C LEU A 57 -6.22 -3.95 -2.39
N LYS A 58 -5.25 -4.59 -3.03
CA LYS A 58 -5.44 -5.22 -4.33
C LYS A 58 -6.25 -6.51 -4.24
N ASN A 59 -5.85 -7.43 -3.36
CA ASN A 59 -6.34 -8.81 -3.37
C ASN A 59 -7.48 -9.06 -2.35
N LEU A 60 -7.56 -8.28 -1.26
CA LEU A 60 -8.63 -8.44 -0.27
C LEU A 60 -9.79 -7.46 -0.53
N ILE A 61 -9.48 -6.19 -0.77
CA ILE A 61 -10.50 -5.13 -0.93
C ILE A 61 -10.87 -4.91 -2.41
N CYS A 62 -10.00 -5.28 -3.35
CA CYS A 62 -10.17 -4.96 -4.78
C CYS A 62 -10.19 -3.45 -5.07
N GLY A 63 -9.44 -2.65 -4.29
CA GLY A 63 -9.38 -1.19 -4.38
C GLY A 63 -8.82 -0.64 -5.69
N PHE A 64 -8.26 -1.49 -6.56
CA PHE A 64 -7.78 -1.14 -7.90
C PHE A 64 -8.61 -1.76 -9.04
N SER A 65 -9.72 -2.41 -8.73
CA SER A 65 -10.59 -3.08 -9.72
C SER A 65 -11.65 -2.15 -10.33
N TYR A 66 -11.31 -0.88 -10.52
CA TYR A 66 -12.20 0.11 -11.12
C TYR A 66 -12.13 0.09 -12.66
N HIS A 67 -13.18 0.62 -13.31
CA HIS A 67 -13.29 0.68 -14.78
C HIS A 67 -13.52 2.11 -15.30
N PHE A 68 -13.04 3.13 -14.60
CA PHE A 68 -13.25 4.54 -14.97
C PHE A 68 -12.28 5.07 -16.02
N TRP A 69 -12.17 4.48 -17.21
CA TRP A 69 -11.14 4.87 -18.19
C TRP A 69 -11.53 6.10 -19.03
N SER A 70 -10.67 7.13 -19.07
CA SER A 70 -10.83 8.26 -19.99
C SER A 70 -10.02 8.06 -21.28
N LYS A 71 -10.71 8.05 -22.43
CA LYS A 71 -10.08 8.04 -23.77
C LYS A 71 -9.53 9.42 -24.19
N LEU A 72 -9.78 10.45 -23.39
CA LEU A 72 -9.44 11.85 -23.72
C LEU A 72 -7.99 12.21 -23.35
N MET A 73 -7.29 11.33 -22.65
CA MET A 73 -5.88 11.52 -22.33
C MET A 73 -5.01 11.12 -23.53
N PRO A 74 -3.97 11.91 -23.89
CA PRO A 74 -3.06 11.53 -24.95
C PRO A 74 -2.36 10.21 -24.60
N ARG A 75 -2.26 9.30 -25.59
CA ARG A 75 -1.63 8.00 -25.40
C ARG A 75 -0.15 8.20 -25.05
N HIS A 76 0.27 7.67 -23.91
CA HIS A 76 1.67 7.65 -23.53
C HIS A 76 2.31 6.31 -23.85
N SER A 77 3.60 6.31 -24.19
CA SER A 77 4.35 5.06 -24.34
C SER A 77 4.43 4.34 -22.99
N ARG A 78 4.28 3.01 -23.00
CA ARG A 78 4.51 2.15 -21.83
C ARG A 78 6.01 1.99 -21.50
N ARG A 79 6.90 2.42 -22.41
CA ARG A 79 8.34 2.46 -22.15
C ARG A 79 8.68 3.76 -21.42
N PRO A 80 9.51 3.71 -20.37
CA PRO A 80 9.94 4.91 -19.67
C PRO A 80 10.67 5.83 -20.65
N LYS A 81 10.17 7.05 -20.80
CA LYS A 81 10.76 8.12 -21.59
C LYS A 81 10.90 9.35 -20.71
N SER A 82 11.83 10.23 -21.06
CA SER A 82 11.98 11.52 -20.39
C SER A 82 10.65 12.27 -20.38
N ASN A 83 10.25 12.82 -19.22
CA ASN A 83 9.02 13.60 -19.04
C ASN A 83 9.02 14.97 -19.73
N LYS A 84 9.92 15.18 -20.70
CA LYS A 84 10.07 16.45 -21.44
C LYS A 84 8.90 16.70 -22.40
N ASP A 85 8.33 15.62 -22.96
CA ASP A 85 7.32 15.68 -24.02
C ASP A 85 5.91 15.29 -23.52
N LEU A 86 5.60 15.56 -22.25
CA LEU A 86 4.27 15.28 -21.69
C LEU A 86 3.23 16.21 -22.33
N LYS A 87 2.30 15.62 -23.09
CA LYS A 87 1.21 16.36 -23.73
C LYS A 87 0.05 16.55 -22.75
N ARG A 88 -0.41 17.79 -22.60
CA ARG A 88 -1.65 18.10 -21.89
C ARG A 88 -2.86 17.64 -22.71
N PRO A 89 -3.94 17.12 -22.10
CA PRO A 89 -5.21 16.92 -22.79
C PRO A 89 -5.78 18.26 -23.30
N SER A 90 -6.67 18.20 -24.30
CA SER A 90 -7.32 19.40 -24.85
C SER A 90 -8.14 20.14 -23.79
N GLU A 91 -8.30 21.45 -23.94
CA GLU A 91 -9.00 22.28 -22.94
C GLU A 91 -10.43 21.78 -22.68
N ASN A 92 -11.17 21.44 -23.74
CA ASN A 92 -12.52 20.87 -23.64
C ASN A 92 -12.58 19.50 -22.95
N ALA A 93 -11.45 18.77 -22.90
CA ALA A 93 -11.37 17.46 -22.25
C ALA A 93 -10.93 17.54 -20.77
N LEU A 94 -10.35 18.65 -20.33
CA LEU A 94 -9.77 18.79 -18.99
C LEU A 94 -10.78 18.45 -17.88
N ALA A 95 -11.99 19.00 -17.95
CA ALA A 95 -13.02 18.76 -16.94
C ALA A 95 -13.36 17.26 -16.80
N LYS A 96 -13.47 16.55 -17.92
CA LYS A 96 -13.76 15.10 -17.93
C LYS A 96 -12.59 14.26 -17.44
N VAL A 97 -11.36 14.65 -17.78
CA VAL A 97 -10.14 13.99 -17.28
C VAL A 97 -10.00 14.17 -15.77
N ASN A 98 -10.22 15.39 -15.26
CA ASN A 98 -10.19 15.67 -13.83
C ASN A 98 -11.26 14.87 -13.07
N PHE A 99 -12.49 14.84 -13.57
CA PHE A 99 -13.56 14.05 -12.95
C PHE A 99 -13.22 12.55 -12.88
N CYS A 100 -12.60 12.02 -13.94
CA CYS A 100 -12.10 10.64 -13.98
C CYS A 100 -10.99 10.41 -12.94
N TRP A 101 -10.06 11.36 -12.76
CA TRP A 101 -9.05 11.30 -11.71
C TRP A 101 -9.66 11.35 -10.31
N GLU A 102 -10.59 12.28 -10.06
CA GLU A 102 -11.30 12.35 -8.79
C GLU A 102 -12.05 11.04 -8.49
N ALA A 103 -12.67 10.41 -9.50
CA ALA A 103 -13.32 9.12 -9.33
C ALA A 103 -12.33 8.02 -8.92
N TYR A 104 -11.14 7.97 -9.53
CA TYR A 104 -10.08 7.04 -9.12
C TYR A 104 -9.62 7.28 -7.69
N GLU A 105 -9.30 8.53 -7.35
CA GLU A 105 -8.81 8.90 -6.03
C GLU A 105 -9.84 8.56 -4.95
N ARG A 106 -11.11 8.93 -5.16
CA ARG A 106 -12.19 8.64 -4.22
C ARG A 106 -12.42 7.14 -4.07
N PHE A 107 -12.40 6.37 -5.17
CA PHE A 107 -12.57 4.92 -5.11
C PHE A 107 -11.45 4.25 -4.31
N VAL A 108 -10.19 4.61 -4.57
CA VAL A 108 -9.04 4.09 -3.82
C VAL A 108 -9.09 4.54 -2.36
N MET A 109 -9.45 5.79 -2.09
CA MET A 109 -9.57 6.31 -0.72
C MET A 109 -10.64 5.56 0.08
N LEU A 110 -11.80 5.28 -0.51
CA LEU A 110 -12.82 4.45 0.13
C LEU A 110 -12.32 3.04 0.43
N ALA A 111 -11.54 2.44 -0.48
CA ALA A 111 -10.91 1.15 -0.25
C ALA A 111 -9.88 1.19 0.90
N VAL A 112 -9.09 2.26 1.00
CA VAL A 112 -8.14 2.48 2.11
C VAL A 112 -8.87 2.66 3.43
N ILE A 113 -9.95 3.44 3.47
CA ILE A 113 -10.78 3.61 4.67
C ILE A 113 -11.38 2.28 5.09
N ALA A 114 -11.94 1.50 4.16
CA ALA A 114 -12.48 0.18 4.45
C ALA A 114 -11.42 -0.77 5.02
N LEU A 115 -10.20 -0.79 4.45
CA LEU A 115 -9.10 -1.57 4.99
C LEU A 115 -8.73 -1.13 6.42
N GLY A 116 -8.64 0.19 6.65
CA GLY A 116 -8.36 0.75 7.97
C GLY A 116 -9.43 0.40 9.01
N LEU A 117 -10.70 0.36 8.62
CA LEU A 117 -11.79 -0.09 9.48
C LEU A 117 -11.62 -1.57 9.87
N LEU A 118 -11.28 -2.45 8.93
CA LEU A 118 -11.00 -3.86 9.25
C LEU A 118 -9.84 -4.00 10.25
N GLN A 119 -8.78 -3.21 10.08
CA GLN A 119 -7.64 -3.18 11.00
C GLN A 119 -8.02 -2.66 12.39
N LEU A 120 -8.88 -1.65 12.45
CA LEU A 120 -9.37 -1.10 13.70
C LEU A 120 -10.23 -2.11 14.47
N ILE A 121 -11.12 -2.83 13.77
CA ILE A 121 -11.95 -3.89 14.38
C ILE A 121 -11.04 -5.03 14.85
N ALA A 122 -10.05 -5.45 14.04
CA ALA A 122 -9.06 -6.45 14.44
C ALA A 122 -8.32 -6.10 15.74
N ALA A 123 -7.97 -4.82 15.90
CA ALA A 123 -7.26 -4.32 17.07
C ALA A 123 -8.15 -4.15 18.30
N LYS A 124 -9.40 -3.69 18.13
CA LYS A 124 -10.31 -3.41 19.25
C LYS A 124 -11.08 -4.63 19.75
N TYR A 125 -11.48 -5.54 18.86
CA TYR A 125 -12.38 -6.65 19.18
C TYR A 125 -11.80 -8.02 18.78
N PRO A 126 -10.55 -8.36 19.13
CA PRO A 126 -9.93 -9.59 18.66
C PRO A 126 -10.65 -10.85 19.17
N ASN A 127 -11.09 -10.85 20.44
CA ASN A 127 -11.76 -12.01 21.04
C ASN A 127 -13.12 -12.28 20.39
N ASP A 128 -13.92 -11.23 20.16
CA ASP A 128 -15.23 -11.35 19.53
C ASP A 128 -15.10 -11.89 18.10
N ILE A 129 -14.13 -11.38 17.33
CA ILE A 129 -13.85 -11.90 15.98
C ILE A 129 -13.48 -13.38 16.04
N TRP A 130 -12.60 -13.79 16.97
CA TRP A 130 -12.21 -15.20 17.08
C TRP A 130 -13.35 -16.11 17.51
N ASN A 131 -14.26 -15.64 18.36
CA ASN A 131 -15.42 -16.41 18.81
C ASN A 131 -16.43 -16.66 17.68
N HIS A 132 -16.59 -15.69 16.77
CA HIS A 132 -17.48 -15.81 15.59
C HIS A 132 -16.78 -16.43 14.38
N PHE A 133 -15.47 -16.66 14.43
CA PHE A 133 -14.73 -17.28 13.34
C PHE A 133 -14.89 -18.80 13.37
N ASP A 134 -15.74 -19.31 12.49
CA ASP A 134 -16.13 -20.73 12.39
C ASP A 134 -15.28 -21.55 11.40
N THR A 135 -14.34 -20.92 10.69
CA THR A 135 -13.50 -21.58 9.69
C THR A 135 -12.12 -21.95 10.22
N TYR A 136 -11.52 -22.98 9.63
CA TYR A 136 -10.19 -23.44 10.03
C TYR A 136 -9.08 -22.64 9.34
N SER A 137 -8.16 -22.06 10.11
CA SER A 137 -6.93 -21.46 9.60
C SER A 137 -5.75 -22.40 9.82
N ARG A 138 -5.09 -22.85 8.74
CA ARG A 138 -3.93 -23.76 8.80
C ARG A 138 -2.75 -23.20 9.59
N THR A 139 -2.63 -21.87 9.72
CA THR A 139 -1.54 -21.23 10.46
C THR A 139 -2.07 -20.04 11.24
N ARG A 140 -2.29 -20.21 12.55
CA ARG A 140 -2.58 -19.10 13.47
C ARG A 140 -1.26 -18.48 13.92
N SER A 141 -0.68 -17.61 13.08
CA SER A 141 0.64 -17.03 13.36
C SER A 141 0.61 -15.87 14.35
N ARG A 142 -0.55 -15.23 14.57
CA ARG A 142 -0.71 -14.03 15.42
C ARG A 142 -1.94 -14.13 16.31
N GLN A 143 -1.86 -13.49 17.48
CA GLN A 143 -3.00 -13.31 18.39
C GLN A 143 -4.07 -12.40 17.78
N LEU A 144 -3.66 -11.38 17.01
CA LEU A 144 -4.57 -10.49 16.30
C LEU A 144 -5.13 -11.17 15.04
N PRO A 145 -6.45 -11.07 14.79
CA PRO A 145 -7.05 -11.58 13.56
C PRO A 145 -6.55 -10.78 12.35
N SER A 146 -6.44 -11.46 11.21
CA SER A 146 -6.06 -10.80 9.95
C SER A 146 -7.23 -9.99 9.38
N GLU A 147 -6.95 -9.00 8.54
CA GLU A 147 -7.99 -8.22 7.85
C GLU A 147 -8.94 -9.12 7.06
N ARG A 148 -8.44 -10.23 6.51
CA ARG A 148 -9.27 -11.25 5.82
C ARG A 148 -10.23 -11.96 6.79
N THR A 149 -9.74 -12.36 7.95
CA THR A 149 -10.54 -12.98 9.02
C THR A 149 -11.65 -12.04 9.46
N VAL A 150 -11.30 -10.76 9.72
CA VAL A 150 -12.29 -9.75 10.11
C VAL A 150 -13.33 -9.54 9.02
N LYS A 151 -12.89 -9.38 7.76
CA LYS A 151 -13.80 -9.21 6.63
C LYS A 151 -14.78 -10.36 6.53
N TYR A 152 -14.32 -11.59 6.70
CA TYR A 152 -15.14 -12.79 6.65
C TYR A 152 -16.23 -12.76 7.72
N VAL A 153 -15.85 -12.62 8.99
CA VAL A 153 -16.78 -12.57 10.14
C VAL A 153 -17.79 -11.45 9.98
N VAL A 154 -17.32 -10.23 9.74
CA VAL A 154 -18.18 -9.05 9.58
C VAL A 154 -19.13 -9.23 8.39
N SER A 155 -18.67 -9.79 7.28
CA SER A 155 -19.54 -10.03 6.12
C SER A 155 -20.63 -11.06 6.40
N ALA A 156 -20.35 -12.08 7.20
CA ALA A 156 -21.35 -13.07 7.60
C ALA A 156 -22.43 -12.43 8.49
N ASP A 157 -22.02 -11.66 9.49
CA ASP A 157 -22.94 -10.99 10.43
C ASP A 157 -23.86 -9.96 9.75
N PHE A 158 -23.31 -9.18 8.82
CA PHE A 158 -24.10 -8.21 8.05
C PHE A 158 -25.14 -8.89 7.15
N LEU A 159 -24.79 -10.03 6.54
CA LEU A 159 -25.69 -10.75 5.65
C LEU A 159 -26.80 -11.45 6.45
N PHE A 160 -26.50 -11.98 7.63
CA PHE A 160 -27.49 -12.51 8.57
C PHE A 160 -28.49 -11.44 9.03
N CYS A 161 -28.01 -10.24 9.39
CA CYS A 161 -28.89 -9.12 9.78
C CYS A 161 -29.81 -8.62 8.66
N TYR A 162 -29.42 -8.78 7.39
CA TYR A 162 -30.21 -8.32 6.24
C TYR A 162 -31.24 -9.35 5.76
N VAL A 163 -31.02 -10.64 6.02
CA VAL A 163 -31.92 -11.73 5.59
C VAL A 163 -33.03 -11.99 6.62
N TYR A 164 -32.80 -11.68 7.89
CA TYR A 164 -33.76 -11.90 8.98
C TYR A 164 -34.47 -10.61 9.46
N ARG A 165 -34.56 -9.60 8.60
CA ARG A 165 -35.30 -8.36 8.84
C ARG A 165 -36.22 -8.06 7.67
#